data_AF-A0A7S1H2A8-F1
#
_entry.id   AF-A0A7S1H2A8-F1
#
_cell.length_a   1.000
_cell.length_b   1.000
_cell.length_c   1.000
_cell.angle_alpha   90.00
_cell.angle_beta   90.00
_cell.angle_gamma   90.00
#
_symmetry.space_group_name_H-M   'P 1'
#
loop_
_entity.id
_entity.type
_entity.pdbx_description
1 polymer ?
#
loop_
_entity_poly.entity_id
_entity_poly.type
_entity_poly.pdbx_seq_one_letter_code
_entity_poly.pdbx_strand_id
1 'polypeptide(L)'
;RLVLGDGVAHATKHFDCDLVVDMATLTGAQLVATGKKHAGILANSLELEQRAINAGLFSGDLVYPLVYAPELLNEEFESKVADMKNSVKDRGNAQSSCAGHFIESHLAENYDGGFLHVDMAGPGSKDQRGTGYGVGLVLSLLEARGFS
;
A
#
# COMPACT_ATOMS: atom_id res chain seq x y z
N ARG A 1 -8.36 -0.74 6.17
CA ARG A 1 -7.90 -2.10 5.86
C ARG A 1 -9.04 -3.08 5.60
N LEU A 2 -10.04 -3.29 6.47
CA LEU A 2 -11.16 -4.21 6.17
C LEU A 2 -11.90 -3.87 4.86
N VAL A 3 -12.35 -2.62 4.70
CA VAL A 3 -13.00 -2.16 3.47
C VAL A 3 -12.10 -2.29 2.24
N LEU A 4 -10.78 -2.11 2.41
CA LEU A 4 -9.83 -2.28 1.31
C LEU A 4 -9.60 -3.75 0.98
N GLY A 5 -9.58 -4.63 1.98
CA GLY A 5 -9.54 -6.08 1.81
C GLY A 5 -10.72 -6.57 0.97
N ASP A 6 -11.94 -6.15 1.30
CA ASP A 6 -13.13 -6.44 0.48
C ASP A 6 -13.00 -5.86 -0.94
N GLY A 7 -12.44 -4.66 -1.07
CA GLY A 7 -12.23 -4.00 -2.36
C GLY A 7 -11.25 -4.74 -3.27
N VAL A 8 -10.08 -5.13 -2.77
CA VAL A 8 -9.08 -5.86 -3.55
C VAL A 8 -9.52 -7.30 -3.83
N ALA A 9 -10.22 -7.95 -2.89
CA ALA A 9 -10.85 -9.24 -3.10
C ALA A 9 -11.88 -9.18 -4.23
N HIS A 10 -12.74 -8.16 -4.22
CA HIS A 10 -13.72 -7.95 -5.26
C HIS A 10 -13.06 -7.66 -6.61
N ALA A 11 -12.05 -6.78 -6.64
CA ALA A 11 -11.34 -6.43 -7.87
C ALA A 11 -10.70 -7.67 -8.53
N THR A 12 -9.90 -8.41 -7.77
CA THR A 12 -9.16 -9.58 -8.28
C THR A 12 -10.03 -10.79 -8.58
N LYS A 13 -11.20 -10.92 -7.94
CA LYS A 13 -12.14 -12.01 -8.21
C LYS A 13 -12.98 -11.79 -9.47
N HIS A 14 -13.29 -10.53 -9.80
CA HIS A 14 -14.29 -10.20 -10.81
C HIS A 14 -13.72 -9.55 -12.07
N PHE A 15 -12.48 -9.08 -12.03
CA PHE A 15 -11.81 -8.43 -13.15
C PHE A 15 -10.46 -9.09 -13.42
N ASP A 16 -10.04 -9.01 -14.68
CA ASP A 16 -8.72 -9.46 -15.13
C ASP A 16 -7.73 -8.30 -14.93
N CYS A 17 -7.04 -8.30 -13.78
CA CYS A 17 -6.15 -7.24 -13.37
C CYS A 17 -4.69 -7.71 -13.46
N ASP A 18 -3.84 -6.99 -14.20
CA ASP A 18 -2.39 -7.22 -14.17
C ASP A 18 -1.71 -6.56 -12.96
N LEU A 19 -2.36 -5.53 -12.40
CA LEU A 19 -1.85 -4.71 -11.31
C LEU A 19 -2.99 -4.19 -10.44
N VAL A 20 -2.88 -4.38 -9.13
CA VAL A 20 -3.73 -3.79 -8.10
C VAL A 20 -2.93 -2.73 -7.36
N VAL A 21 -3.44 -1.50 -7.36
CA VAL A 21 -2.90 -0.39 -6.56
C VAL A 21 -3.95 0.06 -5.58
N ASP A 22 -3.70 -0.08 -4.28
CA ASP A 22 -4.55 0.47 -3.24
C ASP A 22 -3.90 1.68 -2.58
N MET A 23 -4.69 2.71 -2.29
CA MET A 23 -4.22 3.95 -1.69
C MET A 23 -5.08 4.30 -0.48
N ALA A 24 -4.44 4.58 0.65
CA ALA A 24 -5.16 4.82 1.89
C ALA A 24 -4.41 5.77 2.82
N THR A 25 -5.14 6.58 3.58
CA THR A 25 -4.60 7.28 4.76
C THR A 25 -4.70 6.36 5.97
N LEU A 26 -3.86 5.33 6.04
CA LEU A 26 -4.18 4.12 6.80
C LEU A 26 -3.60 4.12 8.21
N THR A 27 -2.34 4.50 8.39
CA THR A 27 -1.66 4.34 9.68
C THR A 27 -0.98 5.62 10.18
N GLY A 28 -1.02 5.83 11.49
CA GLY A 28 -0.14 6.80 12.15
C GLY A 28 1.33 6.39 12.07
N ALA A 29 1.61 5.08 11.94
CA ALA A 29 2.96 4.54 11.81
C ALA A 29 3.66 4.96 10.53
N GLN A 30 2.93 5.17 9.43
CA GLN A 30 3.51 5.70 8.20
C GLN A 30 4.22 7.04 8.44
N LEU A 31 3.61 7.96 9.21
CA LEU A 31 4.21 9.25 9.53
C LEU A 31 5.53 9.10 10.32
N VAL A 32 5.65 8.05 11.12
CA VAL A 32 6.86 7.75 11.89
C VAL A 32 7.92 7.11 10.98
N ALA A 33 7.51 6.24 10.06
CA ALA A 33 8.41 5.49 9.18
C ALA A 33 8.97 6.33 8.03
N THR A 34 8.10 7.00 7.25
CA THR A 34 8.48 7.70 6.01
C THR A 34 8.13 9.20 6.02
N GLY A 35 7.52 9.69 7.10
CA GLY A 35 7.35 11.12 7.36
C GLY A 35 6.13 11.74 6.67
N LYS A 36 6.10 13.07 6.62
CA LYS A 36 4.96 13.86 6.12
C LYS A 36 4.96 14.12 4.62
N LYS A 37 6.01 13.71 3.92
CA LYS A 37 6.25 14.06 2.51
C LYS A 37 6.43 12.86 1.59
N HIS A 38 6.79 11.71 2.13
CA HIS A 38 6.82 10.46 1.39
C HIS A 38 5.64 9.61 1.86
N ALA A 39 4.87 9.02 0.95
CA ALA A 39 4.01 7.91 1.32
C ALA A 39 4.87 6.67 1.61
N GLY A 40 4.39 5.79 2.48
CA GLY A 40 4.96 4.45 2.63
C GLY A 40 4.37 3.54 1.56
N ILE A 41 5.21 2.84 0.81
CA ILE A 41 4.75 1.85 -0.18
C ILE A 41 5.15 0.43 0.23
N LEU A 42 4.29 -0.54 -0.06
CA LEU A 42 4.58 -1.95 0.08
C LEU A 42 4.23 -2.64 -1.23
N ALA A 43 5.23 -3.24 -1.88
CA ALA A 43 5.09 -3.85 -3.20
C ALA A 43 5.50 -5.32 -3.16
N ASN A 44 4.78 -6.17 -3.88
CA ASN A 44 5.06 -7.61 -3.94
C ASN A 44 6.23 -7.99 -4.87
N SER A 45 6.85 -7.03 -5.54
CA SER A 45 8.03 -7.25 -6.36
C SER A 45 8.94 -6.02 -6.38
N LEU A 46 10.25 -6.27 -6.52
CA LEU A 46 11.26 -5.21 -6.60
C LEU A 46 11.07 -4.32 -7.85
N GLU A 47 10.62 -4.90 -8.95
CA GLU A 47 10.34 -4.16 -10.19
C GLU A 47 9.22 -3.13 -9.97
N LEU A 48 8.10 -3.56 -9.36
CA LEU A 48 6.98 -2.68 -9.07
C LEU A 48 7.33 -1.60 -8.03
N GLU A 49 8.12 -1.96 -7.01
CA GLU A 49 8.65 -1.00 -6.05
C GLU A 49 9.47 0.10 -6.74
N GLN A 50 10.43 -0.29 -7.58
CA GLN A 50 11.28 0.65 -8.29
C GLN A 50 10.48 1.52 -9.27
N ARG A 51 9.48 0.95 -9.94
CA ARG A 51 8.55 1.69 -10.80
C ARG A 51 7.80 2.76 -10.02
N ALA A 52 7.28 2.43 -8.84
CA ALA A 52 6.59 3.38 -7.98
C ALA A 52 7.52 4.49 -7.45
N ILE A 53 8.76 4.15 -7.07
CA ILE A 53 9.78 5.13 -6.66
C ILE A 53 10.05 6.12 -7.80
N ASN A 54 10.28 5.62 -9.01
CA ASN A 54 10.57 6.46 -10.17
C ASN A 54 9.37 7.37 -10.50
N ALA A 55 8.14 6.84 -10.43
CA ALA A 55 6.93 7.61 -10.63
C ALA A 55 6.75 8.72 -9.57
N GLY A 56 7.04 8.41 -8.30
CA GLY A 56 7.01 9.40 -7.22
C GLY A 56 8.05 10.51 -7.40
N LEU A 57 9.27 10.17 -7.81
CA LEU A 57 10.32 11.14 -8.11
C LEU A 57 9.96 12.04 -9.30
N PHE A 58 9.39 11.47 -10.36
CA PHE A 58 8.99 12.21 -11.55
C PHE A 58 7.82 13.17 -11.28
N SER A 59 6.77 12.67 -10.61
CA SER A 59 5.55 13.44 -10.35
C SER A 59 5.68 14.45 -9.21
N GLY A 60 6.64 14.24 -8.29
CA GLY A 60 6.75 14.97 -7.03
C GLY A 60 5.86 14.41 -5.91
N ASP A 61 5.00 13.43 -6.19
CA ASP A 61 4.27 12.65 -5.18
C ASP A 61 5.19 11.56 -4.62
N LEU A 62 6.19 11.99 -3.84
CA LEU A 62 7.27 11.14 -3.36
C LEU A 62 6.80 9.93 -2.56
N VAL A 63 7.49 8.81 -2.69
CA VAL A 63 7.23 7.55 -1.98
C VAL A 63 8.52 6.98 -1.39
N TYR A 64 8.43 6.12 -0.38
CA TYR A 64 9.56 5.37 0.15
C TYR A 64 9.14 3.94 0.55
N PRO A 65 9.95 2.91 0.24
CA PRO A 65 9.64 1.53 0.57
C PRO A 65 9.48 1.26 2.07
N LEU A 66 8.45 0.48 2.38
CA LEU A 66 8.28 -0.21 3.66
C LEU A 66 8.85 -1.63 3.53
N VAL A 67 9.10 -2.27 4.67
CA VAL A 67 9.60 -3.66 4.67
C VAL A 67 8.53 -4.58 4.07
N TYR A 68 8.87 -5.28 3.00
CA TYR A 68 8.09 -6.40 2.46
C TYR A 68 8.75 -7.71 2.87
N ALA A 69 8.13 -8.41 3.82
CA ALA A 69 8.58 -9.71 4.31
C ALA A 69 7.35 -10.52 4.77
N PRO A 70 6.50 -11.01 3.83
CA PRO A 70 5.24 -11.68 4.14
C PRO A 70 5.35 -12.75 5.23
N GLU A 71 6.43 -13.53 5.23
CA GLU A 71 6.73 -14.57 6.20
C GLU A 71 6.87 -14.03 7.63
N LEU A 72 7.41 -12.82 7.82
CA LEU A 72 7.54 -12.17 9.12
C LEU A 72 6.28 -11.38 9.50
N LEU A 73 5.58 -10.82 8.52
CA LEU A 73 4.37 -10.02 8.74
C LEU A 73 3.15 -10.90 9.06
N ASN A 74 3.09 -12.12 8.51
CA ASN A 74 2.01 -13.08 8.78
C ASN A 74 1.90 -13.46 10.27
N GLU A 75 3.04 -13.59 10.96
CA GLU A 75 3.07 -13.96 12.39
C GLU A 75 2.34 -12.94 13.28
N GLU A 76 2.26 -11.67 12.85
CA GLU A 76 1.55 -10.61 13.58
C GLU A 76 0.02 -10.75 13.51
N PHE A 77 -0.48 -11.54 12.57
CA PHE A 77 -1.92 -11.73 12.32
C PHE A 77 -2.48 -13.05 12.84
N GLU A 78 -1.64 -13.92 13.42
CA GLU A 78 -2.08 -15.19 13.97
C GLU A 78 -3.20 -15.02 15.01
N SER A 79 -4.34 -15.67 14.74
CA SER A 79 -5.47 -15.76 15.66
C SER A 79 -5.64 -17.21 16.10
N LYS A 80 -5.96 -17.41 17.38
CA LYS A 80 -6.30 -18.74 17.91
C LYS A 80 -7.70 -19.21 17.52
N VAL A 81 -8.51 -18.37 16.87
CA VAL A 81 -9.97 -18.59 16.70
C VAL A 81 -10.51 -18.14 15.33
N ALA A 82 -9.71 -17.49 14.49
CA ALA A 82 -10.10 -16.99 13.17
C ALA A 82 -8.90 -17.12 12.22
N ASP A 83 -9.11 -16.96 10.91
CA ASP A 83 -7.99 -17.08 9.96
C ASP A 83 -6.95 -15.96 10.13
N MET A 84 -7.38 -14.74 10.49
CA MET A 84 -6.48 -13.62 10.83
C MET A 84 -7.12 -12.61 11.82
N LYS A 85 -6.30 -11.93 12.62
CA LYS A 85 -6.71 -10.70 13.33
C LYS A 85 -6.60 -9.48 12.42
N ASN A 86 -7.42 -8.46 12.65
CA ASN A 86 -7.38 -7.19 11.89
C ASN A 86 -6.47 -6.12 12.51
N SER A 87 -5.82 -6.41 13.64
CA SER A 87 -4.81 -5.56 14.27
C SER A 87 -3.61 -6.41 14.64
N VAL A 88 -2.42 -5.87 14.37
CA VAL A 88 -1.13 -6.47 14.76
C VAL A 88 -1.09 -6.76 16.26
N LYS A 89 -0.40 -7.85 16.62
CA LYS A 89 -0.16 -8.25 18.01
C LYS A 89 0.84 -7.29 18.68
N ASP A 90 1.87 -6.88 17.95
CA ASP A 90 2.81 -5.85 18.35
C ASP A 90 2.72 -4.62 17.44
N ARG A 91 2.38 -3.46 18.03
CA ARG A 91 2.30 -2.19 17.28
C ARG A 91 3.67 -1.59 16.99
N GLY A 92 4.74 -2.08 17.62
CA GLY A 92 6.13 -1.70 17.37
C GLY A 92 6.77 -2.43 16.19
N ASN A 93 6.16 -3.52 15.69
CA ASN A 93 6.74 -4.34 14.64
C ASN A 93 6.17 -3.99 13.26
N ALA A 94 6.84 -3.09 12.54
CA ALA A 94 6.53 -2.73 11.14
C ALA A 94 5.03 -2.49 10.86
N GLN A 95 4.33 -1.75 11.73
CA GLN A 95 2.86 -1.63 11.69
C GLN A 95 2.29 -1.17 10.33
N SER A 96 2.99 -0.27 9.62
CA SER A 96 2.58 0.19 8.30
C SER A 96 2.68 -0.94 7.27
N SER A 97 3.78 -1.70 7.26
CA SER A 97 3.94 -2.89 6.41
C SER A 97 2.87 -3.93 6.69
N CYS A 98 2.64 -4.24 7.97
CA CYS A 98 1.58 -5.16 8.37
C CYS A 98 0.21 -4.72 7.84
N ALA A 99 -0.08 -3.42 7.83
CA ALA A 99 -1.36 -2.91 7.34
C ALA A 99 -1.57 -3.12 5.84
N GLY A 100 -0.52 -2.94 5.03
CA GLY A 100 -0.52 -3.27 3.60
C GLY A 100 -0.61 -4.77 3.36
N HIS A 101 0.18 -5.57 4.09
CA HIS A 101 0.17 -7.03 4.02
C HIS A 101 -1.20 -7.63 4.35
N PHE A 102 -1.91 -7.06 5.33
CA PHE A 102 -3.30 -7.46 5.62
C PHE A 102 -4.24 -7.24 4.43
N ILE A 103 -4.02 -6.21 3.60
CA ILE A 103 -4.85 -5.96 2.42
C ILE A 103 -4.47 -6.96 1.33
N GLU A 104 -3.17 -7.17 1.10
CA GLU A 104 -2.64 -8.15 0.15
C GLU A 104 -3.18 -9.57 0.41
N SER A 105 -3.29 -9.99 1.68
CA SER A 105 -3.79 -11.32 2.04
C SER A 105 -5.26 -11.56 1.71
N HIS A 106 -6.00 -10.53 1.26
CA HIS A 106 -7.38 -10.64 0.79
C HIS A 106 -7.50 -10.64 -0.75
N LEU A 107 -6.39 -10.57 -1.48
CA LEU A 107 -6.41 -10.81 -2.92
C LEU A 107 -6.95 -12.23 -3.21
N ALA A 108 -7.58 -12.42 -4.37
CA ALA A 108 -8.07 -13.73 -4.78
C ALA A 108 -6.91 -14.75 -4.83
N GLU A 109 -7.16 -15.99 -4.39
CA GLU A 109 -6.11 -17.04 -4.29
C GLU A 109 -5.39 -17.32 -5.62
N ASN A 110 -6.05 -17.07 -6.76
CA ASN A 110 -5.52 -17.29 -8.09
C ASN A 110 -4.94 -16.02 -8.75
N TYR A 111 -4.85 -14.91 -8.02
CA TYR A 111 -4.25 -13.67 -8.50
C TYR A 111 -2.72 -13.75 -8.45
N ASP A 112 -2.06 -13.53 -9.59
CA ASP A 112 -0.60 -13.56 -9.75
C ASP A 112 -0.01 -12.23 -10.27
N GLY A 113 -0.85 -11.19 -10.37
CA GLY A 113 -0.45 -9.86 -10.80
C GLY A 113 0.32 -9.04 -9.75
N GLY A 114 0.70 -7.81 -10.13
CA GLY A 114 1.40 -6.89 -9.24
C GLY A 114 0.48 -6.37 -8.12
N PHE A 115 1.01 -6.19 -6.92
CA PHE A 115 0.30 -5.54 -5.81
C PHE A 115 1.14 -4.40 -5.24
N LEU A 116 0.56 -3.21 -5.18
CA LEU A 116 1.17 -2.01 -4.60
C LEU A 116 0.21 -1.36 -3.61
N HIS A 117 0.56 -1.42 -2.33
CA HIS A 117 -0.09 -0.65 -1.28
C HIS A 117 0.59 0.71 -1.12
N VAL A 118 -0.19 1.78 -1.01
CA VAL A 118 0.29 3.15 -0.75
C VAL A 118 -0.39 3.71 0.50
N ASP A 119 0.36 3.76 1.61
CA ASP A 119 -0.06 4.49 2.82
C ASP A 119 0.36 5.97 2.69
N MET A 120 -0.63 6.83 2.46
CA MET A 120 -0.47 8.26 2.22
C MET A 120 -1.00 9.12 3.38
N ALA A 121 -1.03 8.58 4.61
CA ALA A 121 -1.53 9.28 5.79
C ALA A 121 -0.82 10.63 6.06
N GLY A 122 0.49 10.68 5.89
CA GLY A 122 1.35 11.85 6.05
C GLY A 122 1.19 12.87 4.92
N PRO A 123 1.41 12.49 3.65
CA PRO A 123 1.35 13.45 2.54
C PRO A 123 -0.07 13.87 2.14
N GLY A 124 -1.12 13.11 2.48
CA GLY A 124 -2.50 13.40 2.08
C GLY A 124 -3.11 14.67 2.68
N SER A 125 -2.55 15.20 3.77
CA SER A 125 -3.04 16.42 4.43
C SER A 125 -1.91 17.30 4.95
N LYS A 126 -2.04 18.62 4.76
CA LYS A 126 -1.16 19.64 5.34
C LYS A 126 -2.01 20.74 5.93
N ASP A 127 -1.81 21.04 7.22
CA ASP A 127 -2.50 22.13 7.93
C ASP A 127 -4.03 22.06 7.77
N GLN A 128 -4.59 20.84 7.89
CA GLN A 128 -6.02 20.51 7.72
C GLN A 128 -6.57 20.77 6.31
N ARG A 129 -5.70 20.84 5.29
CA ARG A 129 -6.08 20.95 3.89
C ARG A 129 -5.55 19.75 3.10
N GLY A 130 -6.37 19.25 2.18
CA GLY A 130 -5.95 18.24 1.23
C GLY A 130 -4.85 18.78 0.32
N THR A 131 -3.82 17.97 0.07
CA THR A 131 -2.67 18.34 -0.76
C THR A 131 -2.87 18.01 -2.23
N GLY A 132 -3.82 17.13 -2.56
CA GLY A 132 -3.95 16.54 -3.90
C GLY A 132 -2.95 15.42 -4.18
N TYR A 133 -2.17 15.00 -3.18
CA TYR A 133 -1.20 13.92 -3.30
C TYR A 133 -1.84 12.63 -3.82
N GLY A 134 -1.13 11.96 -4.73
CA GLY A 134 -1.45 10.64 -5.25
C GLY A 134 -1.90 10.67 -6.71
N VAL A 135 -2.45 11.79 -7.19
CA VAL A 135 -2.87 11.92 -8.59
C VAL A 135 -1.67 11.86 -9.52
N GLY A 136 -0.59 12.60 -9.21
CA GLY A 136 0.62 12.59 -10.01
C GLY A 136 1.31 11.22 -9.97
N LEU A 137 1.33 10.60 -8.78
CA LEU A 137 1.88 9.26 -8.60
C LEU A 137 1.18 8.24 -9.52
N VAL A 138 -0.15 8.16 -9.49
CA VAL A 138 -0.91 7.16 -10.28
C VAL A 138 -0.79 7.43 -11.78
N LEU A 139 -0.87 8.69 -12.21
CA LEU A 139 -0.72 9.04 -13.63
C LEU A 139 0.67 8.68 -14.15
N SER A 140 1.72 8.94 -13.39
CA SER A 140 3.09 8.58 -13.76
C SER A 140 3.31 7.08 -13.69
N LEU A 141 2.80 6.40 -12.66
CA LEU A 141 2.88 4.95 -12.50
C LEU A 141 2.27 4.22 -13.70
N LEU A 142 1.10 4.67 -14.18
CA LEU A 142 0.37 4.07 -15.29
C LEU A 142 0.79 4.60 -16.67
N GLU A 143 1.84 5.44 -16.74
CA GLU A 143 2.32 6.06 -17.99
C GLU A 143 1.18 6.74 -18.77
N ALA A 144 0.31 7.46 -18.06
CA ALA A 144 -0.82 8.13 -18.68
C ALA A 144 -0.35 9.10 -19.78
N ARG A 145 -0.99 9.04 -20.94
CA ARG A 145 -0.64 9.88 -22.09
C ARG A 145 -0.60 11.36 -21.71
N GLY A 146 0.54 12.00 -21.96
CA GLY A 146 0.78 13.41 -21.61
C GLY A 146 1.33 13.62 -20.19
N PHE A 147 1.65 12.54 -19.48
CA PHE A 147 2.21 12.54 -18.12
C PHE A 147 3.48 11.67 -17.99
N SER A 148 4.12 11.34 -19.11
CA SER A 148 5.31 10.49 -19.24
C SER A 148 6.37 11.18 -20.09
#